data_AF-A0A942DD55-F1
#
_entry.id   AF-A0A942DD55-F1
#
_cell.length_a   1.000
_cell.length_b   1.000
_cell.length_c   1.000
_cell.angle_alpha   90.00
_cell.angle_beta   90.00
_cell.angle_gamma   90.00
#
_symmetry.space_group_name_H-M   'P 1'
#
loop_
_entity.id
_entity.type
_entity.pdbx_description
1 polymer ?
#
loop_
_entity_poly.entity_id
_entity_poly.type
_entity_poly.pdbx_seq_one_letter_code
_entity_poly.pdbx_strand_id
1 'polypeptide(L)'
;MSGSSRKDVKYQPEGSHEEAALVFSSELNQARLGELKEQLKIEPQALEPRLLLMGHFLREQYTAKGRKKISAALSYGEHIQAMVAHHPRHMFHATLSGFSEDKHFLETKSQWENQVRINPNDVTVLRHAARFNWIADPWCCAKLLQRASKLDYSNDLFPAQLCEVYTQLFHNSDVSSRDKFAKLAIKELKTAIARYESLGKHEERALYTYKHDMQAEKVAAIAIACEFFSEAREIAQLVLNRTDNLQLSEVLPHVELGEAYGMIFSNNKGHAILGQIAIAEGNRANAIKHFKKLLAVEPYDHVEANFATSLLESGEQKAVIQYLECVRELFANRVKAGKPNFKQSEETERSHKYAASMVRKLNLWIRKIEKGQTPRISWS
;
A
#
# COMPACT_ATOMS: atom_id res chain seq x y z
N MET A 1 -14.04 -15.45 42.98
CA MET A 1 -13.42 -14.52 42.00
C MET A 1 -14.25 -14.54 40.73
N SER A 2 -15.21 -13.63 40.63
CA SER A 2 -16.03 -13.45 39.42
C SER A 2 -15.16 -12.85 38.33
N GLY A 3 -14.87 -13.61 37.28
CA GLY A 3 -14.18 -13.12 36.09
C GLY A 3 -15.03 -12.02 35.45
N SER A 4 -14.69 -10.75 35.72
CA SER A 4 -15.18 -9.62 34.95
C SER A 4 -14.85 -9.92 33.50
N SER A 5 -15.85 -10.20 32.67
CA SER A 5 -15.65 -10.31 31.23
C SER A 5 -15.00 -9.00 30.80
N ARG A 6 -13.76 -9.10 30.32
CA ARG A 6 -13.09 -7.95 29.70
C ARG A 6 -14.03 -7.54 28.58
N LYS A 7 -14.68 -6.37 28.68
CA LYS A 7 -15.38 -5.79 27.54
C LYS A 7 -14.36 -5.74 26.41
N ASP A 8 -14.63 -6.45 25.32
CA ASP A 8 -13.75 -6.45 24.16
C ASP A 8 -13.57 -5.02 23.69
N VAL A 9 -12.38 -4.47 23.90
CA VAL A 9 -12.05 -3.13 23.42
C VAL A 9 -11.70 -3.28 21.95
N LYS A 10 -12.64 -2.93 21.07
CA LYS A 10 -12.49 -3.05 19.62
C LYS A 10 -12.22 -1.70 18.98
N TYR A 11 -11.48 -1.71 17.88
CA TYR A 11 -11.39 -0.56 17.00
C TYR A 11 -12.76 -0.25 16.39
N GLN A 12 -13.32 0.90 16.77
CA GLN A 12 -14.62 1.40 16.31
C GLN A 12 -14.51 2.92 16.24
N PRO A 13 -14.17 3.50 15.08
CA PRO A 13 -14.11 4.94 14.94
C PRO A 13 -15.52 5.54 14.91
N GLU A 14 -15.61 6.82 15.24
CA GLU A 14 -16.81 7.61 15.06
C GLU A 14 -16.89 8.10 13.60
N GLY A 15 -18.11 8.09 13.06
CA GLY A 15 -18.41 8.47 11.68
C GLY A 15 -18.25 7.32 10.67
N SER A 16 -18.53 7.63 9.39
CA SER A 16 -18.50 6.65 8.28
C SER A 16 -17.58 7.04 7.11
N HIS A 17 -17.14 6.05 6.31
CA HIS A 17 -16.28 6.30 5.15
C HIS A 17 -16.97 7.23 4.15
N GLU A 18 -18.29 7.16 4.06
CA GLU A 18 -19.14 8.05 3.27
C GLU A 18 -19.14 9.47 3.82
N GLU A 19 -19.26 9.65 5.14
CA GLU A 19 -19.17 10.98 5.77
C GLU A 19 -17.79 11.59 5.53
N ALA A 20 -16.73 10.81 5.68
CA ALA A 20 -15.38 11.26 5.34
C ALA A 20 -15.24 11.57 3.83
N ALA A 21 -15.88 10.80 2.94
CA ALA A 21 -15.83 11.01 1.50
C ALA A 21 -16.60 12.27 1.05
N LEU A 22 -17.76 12.54 1.64
CA LEU A 22 -18.59 13.73 1.39
C LEU A 22 -17.83 15.03 1.69
N VAL A 23 -16.94 14.98 2.68
CA VAL A 23 -16.03 16.08 3.00
C VAL A 23 -15.11 16.39 1.82
N PHE A 24 -14.55 15.38 1.15
CA PHE A 24 -13.64 15.60 0.02
C PHE A 24 -14.34 16.06 -1.27
N SER A 25 -15.66 15.90 -1.40
CA SER A 25 -16.40 16.20 -2.63
C SER A 25 -17.11 17.55 -2.62
N SER A 26 -17.25 18.20 -1.47
CA SER A 26 -18.08 19.40 -1.32
C SER A 26 -17.42 20.67 -1.88
N GLU A 27 -18.01 21.25 -2.93
CA GLU A 27 -17.66 22.59 -3.40
C GLU A 27 -18.35 23.65 -2.54
N LEU A 28 -17.55 24.39 -1.78
CA LEU A 28 -18.04 25.52 -0.99
C LEU A 28 -17.79 26.83 -1.74
N ASN A 29 -18.86 27.61 -1.94
CA ASN A 29 -18.75 28.99 -2.39
C ASN A 29 -18.30 29.91 -1.23
N GLN A 30 -17.90 31.14 -1.54
CA GLN A 30 -17.35 32.08 -0.54
C GLN A 30 -18.37 32.46 0.56
N ALA A 31 -19.65 32.58 0.22
CA ALA A 31 -20.69 32.86 1.21
C ALA A 31 -20.79 31.73 2.24
N ARG A 32 -20.86 30.47 1.76
CA ARG A 32 -20.92 29.30 2.63
C ARG A 32 -19.67 29.15 3.49
N LEU A 33 -18.48 29.42 2.93
CA LEU A 33 -17.23 29.45 3.71
C LEU A 33 -17.28 30.45 4.87
N GLY A 34 -17.85 31.64 4.63
CA GLY A 34 -18.06 32.66 5.66
C GLY A 34 -19.01 32.17 6.76
N GLU A 35 -20.17 31.61 6.37
CA GLU A 35 -21.15 31.06 7.31
C GLU A 35 -20.55 29.97 8.21
N LEU A 36 -19.85 28.98 7.64
CA LEU A 36 -19.24 27.89 8.40
C LEU A 36 -18.17 28.41 9.39
N LYS A 37 -17.43 29.45 9.02
CA LYS A 37 -16.46 30.10 9.91
C LYS A 37 -17.13 30.83 11.07
N GLU A 38 -18.20 31.58 10.82
CA GLU A 38 -18.98 32.22 11.89
C GLU A 38 -19.63 31.18 12.81
N GLN A 39 -20.14 30.07 12.25
CA GLN A 39 -20.66 28.95 13.04
C GLN A 39 -19.59 28.39 13.98
N LEU A 40 -18.35 28.18 13.51
CA LEU A 40 -17.26 27.70 14.36
C LEU A 40 -16.75 28.72 15.39
N LYS A 41 -17.04 30.01 15.24
CA LYS A 41 -16.79 30.99 16.31
C LYS A 41 -17.80 30.85 17.45
N ILE A 42 -19.06 30.54 17.11
CA ILE A 42 -20.14 30.34 18.08
C ILE A 42 -20.01 28.96 18.75
N GLU A 43 -19.77 27.93 17.94
CA GLU A 43 -19.65 26.54 18.38
C GLU A 43 -18.33 25.91 17.88
N PRO A 44 -17.21 26.15 18.59
CA PRO A 44 -15.90 25.65 18.16
C PRO A 44 -15.83 24.12 18.01
N GLN A 45 -16.64 23.38 18.75
CA GLN A 45 -16.69 21.92 18.69
C GLN A 45 -17.60 21.37 17.58
N ALA A 46 -18.31 22.21 16.81
CA ALA A 46 -19.22 21.72 15.79
C ALA A 46 -18.46 20.91 14.72
N LEU A 47 -18.81 19.62 14.61
CA LEU A 47 -18.11 18.65 13.78
C LEU A 47 -18.35 18.89 12.28
N GLU A 48 -19.60 18.99 11.87
CA GLU A 48 -19.98 19.09 10.45
C GLU A 48 -19.39 20.35 9.76
N PRO A 49 -19.51 21.58 10.31
CA PRO A 49 -18.88 22.76 9.70
C PRO A 49 -17.37 22.64 9.57
N ARG A 50 -16.73 22.01 10.56
CA ARG A 50 -15.29 21.77 10.59
C ARG A 50 -14.87 20.78 9.51
N LEU A 51 -15.57 19.66 9.41
CA LEU A 51 -15.34 18.66 8.37
C LEU A 51 -15.46 19.28 6.97
N LEU A 52 -16.54 20.02 6.68
CA LEU A 52 -16.74 20.71 5.39
C LEU A 52 -15.60 21.68 5.05
N LEU A 53 -15.16 22.50 6.01
CA LEU A 53 -14.03 23.40 5.81
C LEU A 53 -12.72 22.65 5.54
N MET A 54 -12.45 21.57 6.28
CA MET A 54 -11.25 20.74 6.09
C MET A 54 -11.21 20.10 4.71
N GLY A 55 -12.34 19.56 4.23
CA GLY A 55 -12.46 19.00 2.89
C GLY A 55 -12.22 20.02 1.78
N HIS A 56 -12.79 21.21 1.94
CA HIS A 56 -12.53 22.33 1.02
C HIS A 56 -11.03 22.68 0.96
N PHE A 57 -10.36 22.81 2.11
CA PHE A 57 -8.93 23.11 2.15
C PHE A 57 -8.07 22.00 1.54
N LEU A 58 -8.36 20.73 1.85
CA LEU A 58 -7.68 19.59 1.25
C LEU A 58 -7.81 19.58 -0.26
N ARG A 59 -8.98 19.93 -0.81
CA ARG A 59 -9.16 20.00 -2.26
C ARG A 59 -8.36 21.14 -2.88
N GLU A 60 -8.38 22.33 -2.28
CA GLU A 60 -7.61 23.47 -2.77
C GLU A 60 -6.11 23.13 -2.87
N GLN A 61 -5.59 22.25 -2.00
CA GLN A 61 -4.18 21.83 -1.96
C GLN A 61 -3.73 21.10 -3.23
N TYR A 62 -4.66 20.47 -3.94
CA TYR A 62 -4.35 19.78 -5.20
C TYR A 62 -4.37 20.72 -6.41
N THR A 63 -4.74 21.99 -6.23
CA THR A 63 -4.70 22.99 -7.30
C THR A 63 -3.39 23.79 -7.24
N ALA A 64 -2.80 24.11 -8.40
CA ALA A 64 -1.55 24.89 -8.45
C ALA A 64 -1.69 26.28 -7.79
N LYS A 65 -2.89 26.88 -7.84
CA LYS A 65 -3.22 28.14 -7.17
C LYS A 65 -3.44 27.95 -5.66
N GLY A 66 -4.04 26.83 -5.24
CA GLY A 66 -4.34 26.56 -3.84
C GLY A 66 -3.12 26.12 -3.01
N ARG A 67 -2.09 25.49 -3.61
CA ARG A 67 -0.82 25.22 -2.90
C ARG A 67 -0.17 26.50 -2.33
N LYS A 68 -0.23 27.62 -3.06
CA LYS A 68 0.26 28.93 -2.58
C LYS A 68 -0.65 29.60 -1.56
N LYS A 69 -1.95 29.27 -1.56
CA LYS A 69 -2.93 29.82 -0.61
C LYS A 69 -2.95 29.04 0.72
N ILE A 70 -2.74 27.73 0.67
CA ILE A 70 -2.78 26.87 1.87
C ILE A 70 -1.50 27.01 2.69
N SER A 71 -0.35 27.26 2.06
CA SER A 71 0.85 27.66 2.80
C SER A 71 0.65 28.99 3.56
N ALA A 72 -0.37 29.79 3.22
CA ALA A 72 -0.77 30.97 3.95
C ALA A 72 -1.94 30.72 4.94
N ALA A 73 -2.55 29.53 4.90
CA ALA A 73 -3.74 29.20 5.68
C ALA A 73 -3.35 28.46 6.98
N LEU A 74 -3.00 29.26 8.00
CA LEU A 74 -2.98 28.88 9.42
C LEU A 74 -4.23 28.08 9.84
N SER A 75 -5.34 28.20 9.11
CA SER A 75 -6.63 27.58 9.42
C SER A 75 -6.67 26.05 9.33
N TYR A 76 -5.92 25.39 8.43
CA TYR A 76 -6.05 23.93 8.30
C TYR A 76 -5.43 23.18 9.50
N GLY A 77 -4.27 23.63 9.96
CA GLY A 77 -3.62 23.11 11.17
C GLY A 77 -4.51 23.30 12.41
N GLU A 78 -5.10 24.48 12.58
CA GLU A 78 -6.07 24.77 13.65
C GLU A 78 -7.30 23.85 13.60
N HIS A 79 -7.78 23.51 12.40
CA HIS A 79 -8.89 22.58 12.26
C HIS A 79 -8.54 21.16 12.68
N ILE A 80 -7.35 20.67 12.29
CA ILE A 80 -6.84 19.37 12.74
C ILE A 80 -6.71 19.38 14.26
N GLN A 81 -6.09 20.40 14.85
CA GLN A 81 -5.89 20.51 16.29
C GLN A 81 -7.22 20.40 17.05
N ALA A 82 -8.24 21.16 16.65
CA ALA A 82 -9.53 21.07 17.33
C ALA A 82 -10.22 19.70 17.09
N MET A 83 -10.04 19.08 15.92
CA MET A 83 -10.51 17.71 15.69
C MET A 83 -9.84 16.70 16.63
N VAL A 84 -8.55 16.86 16.93
CA VAL A 84 -7.85 16.02 17.92
C VAL A 84 -8.35 16.31 19.34
N ALA A 85 -8.57 17.58 19.68
CA ALA A 85 -9.02 17.99 21.00
C ALA A 85 -10.44 17.50 21.33
N HIS A 86 -11.37 17.60 20.37
CA HIS A 86 -12.80 17.39 20.62
C HIS A 86 -13.36 16.11 20.00
N HIS A 87 -12.75 15.61 18.92
CA HIS A 87 -13.25 14.46 18.15
C HIS A 87 -12.13 13.44 17.85
N PRO A 88 -11.35 12.99 18.86
CA PRO A 88 -10.16 12.15 18.64
C PRO A 88 -10.51 10.76 18.06
N ARG A 89 -11.75 10.31 18.22
CA ARG A 89 -12.26 9.04 17.72
C ARG A 89 -12.84 9.13 16.31
N HIS A 90 -12.99 10.34 15.74
CA HIS A 90 -13.57 10.52 14.42
C HIS A 90 -12.67 9.97 13.31
N MET A 91 -13.24 9.24 12.35
CA MET A 91 -12.49 8.49 11.36
C MET A 91 -11.75 9.32 10.33
N PHE A 92 -12.06 10.61 10.23
CA PHE A 92 -11.29 11.56 9.42
C PHE A 92 -9.78 11.52 9.77
N HIS A 93 -9.43 11.23 11.02
CA HIS A 93 -8.02 11.09 11.41
C HIS A 93 -7.31 9.92 10.72
N ALA A 94 -8.04 8.91 10.23
CA ALA A 94 -7.45 7.80 9.48
C ALA A 94 -6.85 8.23 8.14
N THR A 95 -7.31 9.36 7.57
CA THR A 95 -6.80 9.90 6.30
C THR A 95 -5.67 10.89 6.49
N LEU A 96 -5.46 11.39 7.71
CA LEU A 96 -4.42 12.38 8.00
C LEU A 96 -3.05 11.72 8.19
N SER A 97 -2.00 12.43 7.82
CA SER A 97 -0.62 12.10 8.19
C SER A 97 0.10 13.41 8.47
N GLY A 98 0.76 13.50 9.63
CA GLY A 98 1.50 14.70 9.99
C GLY A 98 2.81 14.78 9.20
N PHE A 99 3.18 15.98 8.77
CA PHE A 99 4.48 16.30 8.19
C PHE A 99 5.28 17.15 9.19
N SER A 100 6.55 16.83 9.40
CA SER A 100 7.36 17.30 10.54
C SER A 100 7.79 18.76 10.50
N GLU A 101 7.60 19.46 9.38
CA GLU A 101 8.18 20.79 9.15
C GLU A 101 7.26 21.96 9.52
N ASP A 102 6.03 21.68 9.99
CA ASP A 102 5.04 22.70 10.35
C ASP A 102 4.99 22.94 11.88
N LYS A 103 4.94 24.19 12.33
CA LYS A 103 4.69 24.55 13.75
C LYS A 103 3.43 23.85 14.28
N HIS A 104 2.39 23.76 13.46
CA HIS A 104 1.15 23.08 13.83
C HIS A 104 1.35 21.58 14.08
N PHE A 105 2.38 20.95 13.50
CA PHE A 105 2.67 19.54 13.73
C PHE A 105 3.03 19.27 15.19
N LEU A 106 3.95 20.05 15.77
CA LEU A 106 4.40 19.86 17.16
C LEU A 106 3.24 20.09 18.16
N GLU A 107 2.44 21.12 17.93
CA GLU A 107 1.25 21.42 18.74
C GLU A 107 0.21 20.29 18.65
N THR A 108 -0.07 19.80 17.43
CA THR A 108 -1.00 18.68 17.21
C THR A 108 -0.46 17.38 17.81
N LYS A 109 0.86 17.14 17.73
CA LYS A 109 1.51 15.99 18.38
C LYS A 109 1.29 16.02 19.88
N SER A 110 1.51 17.16 20.53
CA SER A 110 1.27 17.35 21.96
C SER A 110 -0.21 17.09 22.34
N GLN A 111 -1.16 17.52 21.50
CA GLN A 111 -2.57 17.21 21.70
C GLN A 111 -2.87 15.71 21.58
N TRP A 112 -2.28 15.01 20.61
CA TRP A 112 -2.42 13.55 20.51
C TRP A 112 -1.80 12.82 21.72
N GLU A 113 -0.65 13.26 22.19
CA GLU A 113 -0.01 12.72 23.40
C GLU A 113 -0.94 12.90 24.62
N ASN A 114 -1.58 14.07 24.73
CA ASN A 114 -2.60 14.31 25.76
C ASN A 114 -3.81 13.39 25.59
N GLN A 115 -4.33 13.20 24.37
CA GLN A 115 -5.44 12.28 24.10
C GLN A 115 -5.11 10.83 24.47
N VAL A 116 -3.90 10.35 24.14
CA VAL A 116 -3.42 9.01 24.51
C VAL A 116 -3.25 8.89 26.03
N ARG A 117 -2.85 9.96 26.71
CA ARG A 117 -2.70 9.98 28.18
C ARG A 117 -4.05 9.87 28.88
N ILE A 118 -5.08 10.60 28.42
CA ILE A 118 -6.41 10.58 29.03
C ILE A 118 -7.25 9.38 28.59
N ASN A 119 -7.00 8.83 27.39
CA ASN A 119 -7.67 7.65 26.83
C ASN A 119 -6.68 6.49 26.60
N PRO A 120 -6.00 5.99 27.66
CA PRO A 120 -4.89 5.06 27.52
C PRO A 120 -5.27 3.74 26.82
N ASN A 121 -6.49 3.27 27.01
CA ASN A 121 -6.92 1.98 26.47
C ASN A 121 -7.90 2.12 25.30
N ASP A 122 -8.07 3.33 24.75
CA ASP A 122 -8.93 3.53 23.60
C ASP A 122 -8.19 3.17 22.31
N VAL A 123 -8.55 2.03 21.73
CA VAL A 123 -7.92 1.49 20.51
C VAL A 123 -8.05 2.46 19.32
N THR A 124 -9.16 3.17 19.20
CA THR A 124 -9.38 4.15 18.14
C THR A 124 -8.44 5.34 18.29
N VAL A 125 -8.36 5.92 19.51
CA VAL A 125 -7.44 7.04 19.79
C VAL A 125 -5.99 6.63 19.56
N LEU A 126 -5.58 5.44 20.02
CA LEU A 126 -4.23 4.93 19.80
C LEU A 126 -3.91 4.79 18.30
N ARG A 127 -4.83 4.25 17.50
CA ARG A 127 -4.65 4.10 16.05
C ARG A 127 -4.54 5.45 15.35
N HIS A 128 -5.42 6.40 15.67
CA HIS A 128 -5.41 7.73 15.06
C HIS A 128 -4.16 8.52 15.42
N ALA A 129 -3.75 8.49 16.69
CA ALA A 129 -2.48 9.07 17.13
C ALA A 129 -1.28 8.41 16.42
N ALA A 130 -1.30 7.09 16.25
CA ALA A 130 -0.25 6.39 15.51
C ALA A 130 -0.21 6.84 14.04
N ARG A 131 -1.37 6.93 13.39
CA ARG A 131 -1.50 7.38 12.00
C ARG A 131 -0.98 8.80 11.81
N PHE A 132 -1.24 9.71 12.74
CA PHE A 132 -0.67 11.06 12.71
C PHE A 132 0.87 11.05 12.74
N ASN A 133 1.46 10.18 13.57
CA ASN A 133 2.92 10.04 13.72
C ASN A 133 3.59 9.20 12.62
N TRP A 134 2.84 8.66 11.66
CA TRP A 134 3.33 7.66 10.70
C TRP A 134 4.61 8.08 9.96
N ILE A 135 4.63 9.30 9.42
CA ILE A 135 5.76 9.80 8.63
C ILE A 135 6.81 10.44 9.55
N ALA A 136 6.37 11.32 10.45
CA ALA A 136 7.25 12.18 11.24
C ALA A 136 7.92 11.48 12.44
N ASP A 137 7.29 10.46 13.02
CA ASP A 137 7.84 9.68 14.14
C ASP A 137 7.41 8.20 14.06
N PRO A 138 8.00 7.43 13.12
CA PRO A 138 7.61 6.04 12.88
C PRO A 138 7.81 5.14 14.11
N TRP A 139 8.73 5.49 15.00
CA TRP A 139 8.95 4.74 16.24
C TRP A 139 7.81 4.93 17.25
N CYS A 140 7.35 6.17 17.45
CA CYS A 140 6.16 6.45 18.24
C CYS A 140 4.92 5.77 17.63
N CYS A 141 4.76 5.84 16.30
CA CYS A 141 3.72 5.13 15.57
C CYS A 141 3.70 3.63 15.90
N ALA A 142 4.86 2.96 15.80
CA ALA A 142 4.98 1.53 16.11
C ALA A 142 4.57 1.21 17.56
N LYS A 143 5.01 2.01 18.54
CA LYS A 143 4.65 1.81 19.96
C LYS A 143 3.13 1.89 20.20
N LEU A 144 2.48 2.89 19.58
CA LEU A 144 1.04 3.08 19.69
C LEU A 144 0.26 1.93 19.03
N LEU A 145 0.67 1.50 17.82
CA LEU A 145 0.06 0.35 17.13
C LEU A 145 0.27 -0.97 17.88
N GLN A 146 1.45 -1.20 18.47
CA GLN A 146 1.69 -2.38 19.31
C GLN A 146 0.75 -2.40 20.52
N ARG A 147 0.49 -1.24 21.12
CA ARG A 147 -0.46 -1.11 22.23
C ARG A 147 -1.89 -1.39 21.77
N ALA A 148 -2.30 -0.83 20.63
CA ALA A 148 -3.62 -1.09 20.04
C ALA A 148 -3.81 -2.58 19.70
N SER A 149 -2.82 -3.23 19.08
CA SER A 149 -2.84 -4.66 18.71
C SER A 149 -2.96 -5.60 19.93
N LYS A 150 -2.48 -5.17 21.11
CA LYS A 150 -2.65 -5.92 22.37
C LYS A 150 -4.05 -5.78 22.96
N LEU A 151 -4.72 -4.67 22.70
CA LEU A 151 -6.07 -4.39 23.20
C LEU A 151 -7.15 -5.00 22.29
N ASP A 152 -6.93 -4.96 20.97
CA ASP A 152 -7.80 -5.56 19.95
C ASP A 152 -7.01 -6.61 19.15
N TYR A 153 -6.82 -7.78 19.78
CA TYR A 153 -5.98 -8.86 19.24
C TYR A 153 -6.56 -9.50 17.97
N SER A 154 -7.87 -9.44 17.78
CA SER A 154 -8.53 -9.99 16.58
C SER A 154 -8.33 -9.16 15.33
N ASN A 155 -7.89 -7.91 15.47
CA ASN A 155 -7.79 -6.98 14.36
C ASN A 155 -6.47 -7.17 13.60
N ASP A 156 -6.59 -7.53 12.33
CA ASP A 156 -5.51 -7.76 11.37
C ASP A 156 -4.92 -6.46 10.81
N LEU A 157 -5.63 -5.34 10.91
CA LEU A 157 -5.13 -4.04 10.44
C LEU A 157 -3.89 -3.58 11.22
N PHE A 158 -3.83 -3.84 12.53
CA PHE A 158 -2.70 -3.39 13.35
C PHE A 158 -1.37 -4.06 12.97
N PRO A 159 -1.26 -5.40 12.88
CA PRO A 159 -0.03 -6.03 12.41
C PRO A 159 0.30 -5.64 10.96
N ALA A 160 -0.69 -5.43 10.09
CA ALA A 160 -0.44 -4.92 8.73
C ALA A 160 0.18 -3.51 8.74
N GLN A 161 -0.33 -2.62 9.61
CA GLN A 161 0.21 -1.28 9.79
C GLN A 161 1.60 -1.29 10.45
N LEU A 162 1.81 -2.14 11.45
CA LEU A 162 3.13 -2.33 12.06
C LEU A 162 4.17 -2.81 11.05
N CYS A 163 3.79 -3.75 10.17
CA CYS A 163 4.63 -4.23 9.09
C CYS A 163 5.10 -3.07 8.17
N GLU A 164 4.19 -2.18 7.75
CA GLU A 164 4.55 -1.02 6.92
C GLU A 164 5.49 -0.05 7.67
N VAL A 165 5.22 0.22 8.95
CA VAL A 165 6.06 1.09 9.78
C VAL A 165 7.46 0.50 9.98
N TYR A 166 7.57 -0.81 10.20
CA TYR A 166 8.88 -1.47 10.31
C TYR A 166 9.64 -1.52 8.99
N THR A 167 8.93 -1.65 7.87
CA THR A 167 9.52 -1.50 6.52
C THR A 167 10.10 -0.09 6.34
N GLN A 168 9.38 0.96 6.77
CA GLN A 168 9.88 2.33 6.72
C GLN A 168 11.10 2.54 7.65
N LEU A 169 11.03 2.03 8.88
CA LEU A 169 12.15 2.09 9.83
C LEU A 169 13.38 1.37 9.30
N PHE A 170 13.22 0.22 8.63
CA PHE A 170 14.32 -0.48 7.97
C PHE A 170 15.06 0.43 6.98
N HIS A 171 14.34 1.08 6.07
CA HIS A 171 14.94 1.94 5.05
C HIS A 171 15.63 3.19 5.63
N ASN A 172 15.11 3.71 6.75
CA ASN A 172 15.64 4.90 7.42
C ASN A 172 16.71 4.60 8.48
N SER A 173 17.00 3.32 8.73
CA SER A 173 17.94 2.90 9.78
C SER A 173 19.35 2.63 9.27
N ASP A 174 20.31 2.73 10.18
CA ASP A 174 21.67 2.25 9.97
C ASP A 174 21.70 0.72 9.78
N VAL A 175 22.82 0.22 9.25
CA VAL A 175 23.00 -1.21 8.96
C VAL A 175 22.81 -2.08 10.21
N SER A 176 23.22 -1.62 11.39
CA SER A 176 23.14 -2.42 12.62
C SER A 176 21.70 -2.63 13.13
N SER A 177 20.79 -1.72 12.77
CA SER A 177 19.38 -1.78 13.16
C SER A 177 18.47 -2.44 12.11
N ARG A 178 18.95 -2.60 10.88
CA ARG A 178 18.19 -3.14 9.74
C ARG A 178 17.65 -4.55 10.01
N ASP A 179 18.50 -5.47 10.47
CA ASP A 179 18.10 -6.85 10.78
C ASP A 179 16.94 -6.92 11.78
N LYS A 180 16.97 -6.06 12.80
CA LYS A 180 15.92 -5.97 13.81
C LYS A 180 14.59 -5.55 13.18
N PHE A 181 14.59 -4.51 12.37
CA PHE A 181 13.38 -4.02 11.74
C PHE A 181 12.86 -4.97 10.65
N ALA A 182 13.75 -5.64 9.92
CA ALA A 182 13.41 -6.71 8.99
C ALA A 182 12.66 -7.85 9.70
N LYS A 183 13.22 -8.37 10.81
CA LYS A 183 12.57 -9.43 11.61
C LYS A 183 11.21 -9.00 12.16
N LEU A 184 11.08 -7.75 12.61
CA LEU A 184 9.81 -7.20 13.07
C LEU A 184 8.79 -7.09 11.92
N ALA A 185 9.19 -6.60 10.75
CA ALA A 185 8.31 -6.52 9.57
C ALA A 185 7.81 -7.90 9.13
N ILE A 186 8.72 -8.89 9.04
CA ILE A 186 8.39 -10.29 8.71
C ILE A 186 7.37 -10.86 9.70
N LYS A 187 7.62 -10.69 11.01
CA LYS A 187 6.72 -11.19 12.05
C LYS A 187 5.32 -10.59 11.95
N GLU A 188 5.23 -9.28 11.79
CA GLU A 188 3.93 -8.60 11.76
C GLU A 188 3.18 -8.88 10.45
N LEU A 189 3.86 -9.01 9.31
CA LEU A 189 3.24 -9.50 8.07
C LEU A 189 2.58 -10.88 8.27
N LYS A 190 3.34 -11.85 8.80
CA LYS A 190 2.82 -13.20 9.05
C LYS A 190 1.64 -13.18 10.03
N THR A 191 1.70 -12.31 11.03
CA THR A 191 0.61 -12.13 12.00
C THR A 191 -0.64 -11.54 11.35
N ALA A 192 -0.49 -10.53 10.50
CA ALA A 192 -1.60 -9.91 9.78
C ALA A 192 -2.31 -10.93 8.87
N ILE A 193 -1.51 -11.66 8.10
CA ILE A 193 -1.94 -12.76 7.23
C ILE A 193 -2.73 -13.82 8.01
N ALA A 194 -2.17 -14.34 9.11
CA ALA A 194 -2.81 -15.41 9.88
C ALA A 194 -4.11 -14.94 10.52
N ARG A 195 -4.16 -13.70 11.04
CA ARG A 195 -5.39 -13.13 11.60
C ARG A 195 -6.45 -12.94 10.54
N TYR A 196 -6.09 -12.38 9.40
CA TYR A 196 -7.00 -12.21 8.28
C TYR A 196 -7.60 -13.54 7.81
N GLU A 197 -6.76 -14.58 7.63
CA GLU A 197 -7.20 -15.92 7.24
C GLU A 197 -8.14 -16.55 8.29
N SER A 198 -7.93 -16.26 9.58
CA SER A 198 -8.79 -16.76 10.66
C SER A 198 -10.19 -16.13 10.70
N LEU A 199 -10.39 -14.96 10.08
CA LEU A 199 -11.69 -14.26 10.09
C LEU A 199 -12.72 -14.91 9.16
N GLY A 200 -12.33 -15.78 8.23
CA GLY A 200 -13.25 -16.47 7.32
C GLY A 200 -14.09 -15.55 6.42
N LYS A 201 -13.73 -14.26 6.32
CA LYS A 201 -14.45 -13.27 5.51
C LYS A 201 -14.07 -13.42 4.05
N HIS A 202 -14.78 -14.31 3.35
CA HIS A 202 -14.51 -14.63 1.96
C HIS A 202 -14.96 -13.55 0.96
N GLU A 203 -15.93 -12.70 1.33
CA GLU A 203 -16.57 -11.73 0.41
C GLU A 203 -15.76 -10.44 0.19
N GLU A 204 -14.88 -10.04 1.11
CA GLU A 204 -13.97 -8.89 0.93
C GLU A 204 -12.57 -9.32 0.46
N ARG A 205 -12.43 -10.58 0.00
CA ARG A 205 -11.13 -11.25 -0.04
C ARG A 205 -10.15 -10.63 -1.02
N ALA A 206 -10.62 -10.15 -2.17
CA ALA A 206 -9.77 -9.70 -3.26
C ALA A 206 -8.95 -8.45 -2.92
N LEU A 207 -9.59 -7.39 -2.39
CA LEU A 207 -8.92 -6.12 -2.11
C LEU A 207 -7.94 -6.22 -0.95
N TYR A 208 -8.31 -6.96 0.10
CA TYR A 208 -7.44 -7.20 1.25
C TYR A 208 -6.24 -8.08 0.89
N THR A 209 -6.47 -9.17 0.13
CA THR A 209 -5.38 -10.05 -0.34
C THR A 209 -4.37 -9.26 -1.17
N TYR A 210 -4.84 -8.40 -2.08
CA TYR A 210 -3.97 -7.53 -2.87
C TYR A 210 -3.05 -6.66 -1.99
N LYS A 211 -3.59 -6.03 -0.93
CA LYS A 211 -2.79 -5.19 -0.04
C LYS A 211 -1.72 -6.00 0.71
N HIS A 212 -2.08 -7.18 1.24
CA HIS A 212 -1.12 -8.03 1.94
C HIS A 212 -0.03 -8.57 1.03
N ASP A 213 -0.36 -8.88 -0.22
CA ASP A 213 0.61 -9.44 -1.16
C ASP A 213 1.58 -8.38 -1.70
N MET A 214 1.09 -7.14 -1.87
CA MET A 214 1.94 -5.97 -2.09
C MET A 214 2.90 -5.70 -0.93
N GLN A 215 2.46 -5.90 0.30
CA GLN A 215 3.34 -5.81 1.46
C GLN A 215 4.31 -7.00 1.52
N ALA A 216 3.84 -8.21 1.18
CA ALA A 216 4.64 -9.43 1.19
C ALA A 216 5.87 -9.33 0.29
N GLU A 217 5.72 -8.79 -0.92
CA GLU A 217 6.84 -8.51 -1.82
C GLU A 217 7.87 -7.57 -1.19
N LYS A 218 7.43 -6.44 -0.60
CA LYS A 218 8.32 -5.46 0.03
C LYS A 218 9.09 -6.07 1.21
N VAL A 219 8.39 -6.82 2.06
CA VAL A 219 8.99 -7.47 3.23
C VAL A 219 9.93 -8.59 2.80
N ALA A 220 9.59 -9.36 1.76
CA ALA A 220 10.48 -10.37 1.21
C ALA A 220 11.75 -9.75 0.62
N ALA A 221 11.65 -8.62 -0.09
CA ALA A 221 12.83 -7.89 -0.57
C ALA A 221 13.74 -7.44 0.59
N ILE A 222 13.16 -6.98 1.70
CA ILE A 222 13.90 -6.65 2.93
C ILE A 222 14.55 -7.90 3.52
N ALA A 223 13.83 -9.02 3.60
CA ALA A 223 14.35 -10.29 4.10
C ALA A 223 15.54 -10.78 3.26
N ILE A 224 15.43 -10.73 1.92
CA ILE A 224 16.50 -11.06 0.98
C ILE A 224 17.72 -10.15 1.19
N ALA A 225 17.51 -8.83 1.35
CA ALA A 225 18.59 -7.88 1.59
C ALA A 225 19.32 -8.11 2.93
N CYS A 226 18.70 -8.79 3.89
CA CYS A 226 19.30 -9.21 5.16
C CYS A 226 19.72 -10.69 5.16
N GLU A 227 19.70 -11.36 3.99
CA GLU A 227 20.01 -12.80 3.85
C GLU A 227 19.09 -13.73 4.67
N PHE A 228 17.89 -13.27 5.06
CA PHE A 228 16.83 -14.06 5.69
C PHE A 228 16.05 -14.87 4.64
N PHE A 229 16.75 -15.71 3.89
CA PHE A 229 16.19 -16.42 2.74
C PHE A 229 15.09 -17.43 3.13
N SER A 230 15.21 -18.07 4.30
CA SER A 230 14.18 -19.00 4.80
C SER A 230 12.85 -18.27 4.99
N GLU A 231 12.88 -17.14 5.68
CA GLU A 231 11.71 -16.30 5.93
C GLU A 231 11.14 -15.70 4.63
N ALA A 232 12.00 -15.28 3.70
CA ALA A 232 11.57 -14.82 2.39
C ALA A 232 10.83 -15.93 1.60
N ARG A 233 11.30 -17.18 1.66
CA ARG A 233 10.60 -18.32 1.03
C ARG A 233 9.27 -18.61 1.70
N GLU A 234 9.19 -18.54 3.03
CA GLU A 234 7.93 -18.70 3.76
C GLU A 234 6.91 -17.65 3.34
N ILE A 235 7.32 -16.38 3.20
CA ILE A 235 6.46 -15.31 2.69
C ILE A 235 5.98 -15.64 1.28
N ALA A 236 6.88 -16.06 0.39
CA ALA A 236 6.51 -16.43 -0.97
C ALA A 236 5.50 -17.59 -1.00
N GLN A 237 5.68 -18.59 -0.13
CA GLN A 237 4.78 -19.72 -0.03
C GLN A 237 3.41 -19.33 0.55
N LEU A 238 3.37 -18.39 1.49
CA LEU A 238 2.10 -17.83 1.99
C LEU A 238 1.30 -17.17 0.87
N VAL A 239 1.97 -16.39 0.01
CA VAL A 239 1.34 -15.74 -1.15
C VAL A 239 0.86 -16.77 -2.17
N LEU A 240 1.69 -17.77 -2.51
CA LEU A 240 1.32 -18.83 -3.48
C LEU A 240 0.19 -19.74 -2.97
N ASN A 241 0.20 -20.13 -1.69
CA ASN A 241 -0.82 -21.00 -1.13
C ASN A 241 -2.22 -20.38 -1.18
N ARG A 242 -2.32 -19.04 -1.14
CA ARG A 242 -3.61 -18.37 -1.30
C ARG A 242 -4.17 -18.50 -2.71
N THR A 243 -3.30 -18.53 -3.71
CA THR A 243 -3.72 -18.69 -5.10
C THR A 243 -4.03 -20.12 -5.48
N ASP A 244 -3.29 -21.08 -4.93
CA ASP A 244 -3.53 -22.51 -5.21
C ASP A 244 -4.85 -23.01 -4.58
N ASN A 245 -5.25 -22.45 -3.44
CA ASN A 245 -6.52 -22.77 -2.78
C ASN A 245 -7.76 -22.16 -3.45
N LEU A 246 -7.56 -21.25 -4.41
CA LEU A 246 -8.61 -20.64 -5.21
C LEU A 246 -8.48 -21.25 -6.60
N GLN A 247 -9.18 -22.35 -6.89
CA GLN A 247 -9.06 -23.05 -8.19
C GLN A 247 -9.28 -22.08 -9.36
N LEU A 248 -8.19 -21.51 -9.90
CA LEU A 248 -8.24 -20.44 -10.91
C LEU A 248 -9.09 -20.85 -12.11
N SER A 249 -9.05 -22.12 -12.51
CA SER A 249 -9.84 -22.67 -13.61
C SER A 249 -11.35 -22.72 -13.37
N GLU A 250 -11.81 -22.84 -12.13
CA GLU A 250 -13.24 -22.90 -11.78
C GLU A 250 -13.85 -21.51 -11.56
N VAL A 251 -13.02 -20.54 -11.19
CA VAL A 251 -13.44 -19.21 -10.73
C VAL A 251 -13.44 -18.18 -11.86
N LEU A 252 -12.52 -18.30 -12.83
CA LEU A 252 -12.38 -17.38 -13.97
C LEU A 252 -13.64 -17.17 -14.84
N PRO A 253 -14.55 -18.15 -15.05
CA PRO A 253 -15.74 -17.93 -15.89
C PRO A 253 -16.86 -17.12 -15.20
N HIS A 254 -16.82 -16.95 -13.88
CA HIS A 254 -17.98 -16.50 -13.08
C HIS A 254 -17.69 -15.31 -12.16
N VAL A 255 -16.48 -14.77 -12.21
CA VAL A 255 -16.03 -13.74 -11.27
C VAL A 255 -15.89 -12.40 -11.97
N GLU A 256 -16.39 -11.34 -11.32
CA GLU A 256 -16.16 -9.96 -11.75
C GLU A 256 -14.66 -9.74 -11.94
N LEU A 257 -14.25 -9.14 -13.07
CA LEU A 257 -12.84 -9.05 -13.48
C LEU A 257 -11.88 -8.67 -12.34
N GLY A 258 -12.32 -7.82 -11.40
CA GLY A 258 -11.53 -7.40 -10.24
C GLY A 258 -10.98 -8.51 -9.35
N GLU A 259 -11.72 -9.58 -9.06
CA GLU A 259 -11.22 -10.62 -8.15
C GLU A 259 -10.30 -11.62 -8.87
N ALA A 260 -10.58 -11.91 -10.14
CA ALA A 260 -9.68 -12.68 -11.01
C ALA A 260 -8.31 -11.99 -11.14
N TYR A 261 -8.29 -10.66 -11.28
CA TYR A 261 -7.06 -9.87 -11.29
C TYR A 261 -6.28 -9.98 -9.98
N GLY A 262 -6.95 -9.93 -8.83
CA GLY A 262 -6.30 -10.08 -7.53
C GLY A 262 -5.55 -11.41 -7.37
N MET A 263 -6.15 -12.52 -7.83
CA MET A 263 -5.52 -13.85 -7.74
C MET A 263 -4.32 -14.01 -8.68
N ILE A 264 -4.47 -13.57 -9.93
CA ILE A 264 -3.38 -13.55 -10.92
C ILE A 264 -2.19 -12.75 -10.36
N PHE A 265 -2.48 -11.60 -9.76
CA PHE A 265 -1.48 -10.73 -9.17
C PHE A 265 -0.71 -11.43 -8.04
N SER A 266 -1.43 -12.12 -7.16
CA SER A 266 -0.88 -12.80 -5.99
C SER A 266 0.08 -13.92 -6.41
N ASN A 267 -0.30 -14.77 -7.38
CA ASN A 267 0.53 -15.87 -7.88
C ASN A 267 1.83 -15.32 -8.49
N ASN A 268 1.69 -14.23 -9.26
CA ASN A 268 2.83 -13.51 -9.80
C ASN A 268 3.75 -13.01 -8.67
N LYS A 269 3.23 -12.40 -7.61
CA LYS A 269 4.08 -11.94 -6.50
C LYS A 269 4.83 -13.08 -5.81
N GLY A 270 4.18 -14.21 -5.56
CA GLY A 270 4.85 -15.38 -4.99
C GLY A 270 6.03 -15.88 -5.84
N HIS A 271 5.85 -16.00 -7.15
CA HIS A 271 6.93 -16.40 -8.05
C HIS A 271 8.00 -15.32 -8.26
N ALA A 272 7.65 -14.03 -8.20
CA ALA A 272 8.61 -12.94 -8.24
C ALA A 272 9.57 -13.05 -7.05
N ILE A 273 9.02 -13.22 -5.84
CA ILE A 273 9.82 -13.38 -4.61
C ILE A 273 10.75 -14.60 -4.71
N LEU A 274 10.25 -15.77 -5.11
CA LEU A 274 11.08 -16.97 -5.27
C LEU A 274 12.18 -16.78 -6.32
N GLY A 275 11.89 -16.05 -7.39
CA GLY A 275 12.89 -15.65 -8.38
C GLY A 275 13.98 -14.76 -7.78
N GLN A 276 13.61 -13.78 -6.95
CA GLN A 276 14.57 -12.85 -6.33
C GLN A 276 15.48 -13.59 -5.34
N ILE A 277 14.92 -14.50 -4.55
CA ILE A 277 15.68 -15.38 -3.65
C ILE A 277 16.67 -16.21 -4.45
N ALA A 278 16.23 -16.85 -5.54
CA ALA A 278 17.09 -17.68 -6.36
C ALA A 278 18.24 -16.88 -7.01
N ILE A 279 18.03 -15.60 -7.37
CA ILE A 279 19.13 -14.72 -7.81
C ILE A 279 20.11 -14.47 -6.67
N ALA A 280 19.61 -14.08 -5.49
CA ALA A 280 20.45 -13.75 -4.35
C ALA A 280 21.32 -14.94 -3.90
N GLU A 281 20.82 -16.16 -4.03
CA GLU A 281 21.55 -17.40 -3.76
C GLU A 281 22.45 -17.86 -4.94
N GLY A 282 22.47 -17.13 -6.06
CA GLY A 282 23.20 -17.52 -7.27
C GLY A 282 22.60 -18.71 -8.03
N ASN A 283 21.38 -19.14 -7.70
CA ASN A 283 20.67 -20.26 -8.33
C ASN A 283 19.89 -19.82 -9.58
N ARG A 284 20.63 -19.58 -10.65
CA ARG A 284 20.14 -19.08 -11.95
C ARG A 284 19.04 -19.94 -12.57
N ALA A 285 19.16 -21.26 -12.46
CA ALA A 285 18.20 -22.19 -13.06
C ALA A 285 16.81 -22.07 -12.39
N ASN A 286 16.79 -21.96 -11.06
CA ASN A 286 15.54 -21.77 -10.32
C ASN A 286 14.95 -20.38 -10.54
N ALA A 287 15.80 -19.34 -10.65
CA ALA A 287 15.36 -18.01 -11.02
C ALA A 287 14.57 -18.06 -12.35
N ILE A 288 15.17 -18.62 -13.41
CA ILE A 288 14.52 -18.78 -14.74
C ILE A 288 13.21 -19.58 -14.65
N LYS A 289 13.18 -20.65 -13.86
CA LYS A 289 11.98 -21.45 -13.64
C LYS A 289 10.83 -20.60 -13.08
N HIS A 290 11.09 -19.76 -12.09
CA HIS A 290 10.06 -18.88 -11.52
C HIS A 290 9.63 -17.77 -12.49
N PHE A 291 10.50 -17.25 -13.34
CA PHE A 291 10.10 -16.30 -14.40
C PHE A 291 9.18 -16.90 -15.42
N LYS A 292 9.43 -18.14 -15.83
CA LYS A 292 8.52 -18.82 -16.76
C LYS A 292 7.11 -18.94 -16.18
N LYS A 293 6.99 -19.10 -14.87
CA LYS A 293 5.69 -19.10 -14.19
C LYS A 293 5.05 -17.71 -14.13
N LEU A 294 5.81 -16.66 -13.85
CA LEU A 294 5.33 -15.26 -13.94
C LEU A 294 4.74 -14.92 -15.31
N LEU A 295 5.42 -15.35 -16.37
CA LEU A 295 5.06 -15.03 -17.75
C LEU A 295 3.85 -15.85 -18.26
N ALA A 296 3.55 -16.97 -17.61
CA ALA A 296 2.42 -17.81 -17.96
C ALA A 296 1.06 -17.22 -17.53
N VAL A 297 1.06 -16.29 -16.58
CA VAL A 297 -0.14 -15.63 -16.07
C VAL A 297 -0.11 -14.18 -16.56
N GLU A 298 -1.15 -13.77 -17.30
CA GLU A 298 -1.17 -12.56 -18.14
C GLU A 298 -0.25 -11.39 -17.72
N PRO A 299 0.60 -10.86 -18.62
CA PRO A 299 1.46 -9.72 -18.34
C PRO A 299 0.65 -8.41 -18.39
N TYR A 300 -0.10 -8.13 -17.34
CA TYR A 300 -0.63 -6.79 -17.09
C TYR A 300 0.23 -6.10 -16.02
N ASP A 301 0.75 -4.93 -16.39
CA ASP A 301 1.39 -3.87 -15.59
C ASP A 301 2.62 -4.17 -14.73
N HIS A 302 2.98 -5.43 -14.48
CA HIS A 302 4.03 -5.77 -13.51
C HIS A 302 5.02 -6.82 -14.00
N VAL A 303 5.30 -6.82 -15.30
CA VAL A 303 6.57 -7.37 -15.78
C VAL A 303 7.66 -6.62 -15.00
N GLU A 304 8.34 -7.24 -14.04
CA GLU A 304 9.23 -6.48 -13.15
C GLU A 304 10.50 -6.03 -13.90
N ALA A 305 10.55 -4.78 -14.36
CA ALA A 305 11.74 -4.18 -14.98
C ALA A 305 12.94 -4.26 -14.04
N ASN A 306 12.67 -4.07 -12.74
CA ASN A 306 13.65 -4.20 -11.67
C ASN A 306 14.24 -5.61 -11.66
N PHE A 307 13.40 -6.63 -11.85
CA PHE A 307 13.82 -8.01 -11.90
C PHE A 307 14.76 -8.31 -13.08
N ALA A 308 14.41 -7.87 -14.29
CA ALA A 308 15.27 -8.00 -15.46
C ALA A 308 16.58 -7.20 -15.30
N THR A 309 16.52 -6.05 -14.63
CA THR A 309 17.69 -5.24 -14.31
C THR A 309 18.62 -5.97 -13.34
N SER A 310 18.08 -6.56 -12.26
CA SER A 310 18.88 -7.33 -11.29
C SER A 310 19.55 -8.55 -11.92
N LEU A 311 18.87 -9.23 -12.85
CA LEU A 311 19.49 -10.30 -13.64
C LEU A 311 20.65 -9.77 -14.52
N LEU A 312 20.48 -8.63 -15.19
CA LEU A 312 21.55 -8.02 -15.99
C LEU A 312 22.75 -7.63 -15.13
N GLU A 313 22.51 -7.02 -13.98
CA GLU A 313 23.54 -6.61 -13.01
C GLU A 313 24.30 -7.83 -12.45
N SER A 314 23.62 -8.97 -12.33
CA SER A 314 24.21 -10.26 -11.94
C SER A 314 24.95 -10.97 -13.09
N GLY A 315 25.01 -10.39 -14.29
CA GLY A 315 25.67 -10.95 -15.47
C GLY A 315 24.82 -11.94 -16.28
N GLU A 316 23.52 -12.06 -16.00
CA GLU A 316 22.63 -13.06 -16.61
C GLU A 316 22.02 -12.62 -17.94
N GLN A 317 22.84 -12.13 -18.87
CA GLN A 317 22.38 -11.57 -20.15
C GLN A 317 21.46 -12.53 -20.94
N LYS A 318 21.79 -13.83 -20.98
CA LYS A 318 20.99 -14.84 -21.70
C LYS A 318 19.60 -15.03 -21.09
N ALA A 319 19.50 -15.06 -19.75
CA ALA A 319 18.23 -15.21 -19.05
C ALA A 319 17.35 -13.96 -19.28
N VAL A 320 17.96 -12.78 -19.29
CA VAL A 320 17.26 -11.51 -19.55
C VAL A 320 16.76 -11.45 -20.98
N ILE A 321 17.56 -11.87 -21.96
CA ILE A 321 17.11 -11.92 -23.36
C ILE A 321 15.90 -12.85 -23.48
N GLN A 322 16.00 -14.09 -22.97
CA GLN A 322 14.88 -15.04 -22.98
C GLN A 322 13.62 -14.45 -22.34
N TYR A 323 13.79 -13.74 -21.21
CA TYR A 323 12.69 -13.05 -20.54
C TYR A 323 12.07 -11.95 -21.41
N LEU A 324 12.88 -11.03 -21.94
CA LEU A 324 12.40 -9.93 -22.77
C LEU A 324 11.76 -10.43 -24.06
N GLU A 325 12.21 -11.56 -24.61
CA GLU A 325 11.59 -12.23 -25.75
C GLU A 325 10.20 -12.76 -25.41
N CYS A 326 10.03 -13.46 -24.29
CA CYS A 326 8.71 -13.91 -23.85
C CYS A 326 7.74 -12.73 -23.66
N VAL A 327 8.20 -11.65 -23.01
CA VAL A 327 7.40 -10.42 -22.83
C VAL A 327 7.05 -9.81 -24.18
N ARG A 328 8.01 -9.77 -25.12
CA ARG A 328 7.80 -9.25 -26.47
C ARG A 328 6.74 -10.04 -27.22
N GLU A 329 6.80 -11.37 -27.20
CA GLU A 329 5.81 -12.22 -27.87
C GLU A 329 4.41 -12.00 -27.30
N LEU A 330 4.28 -11.83 -25.98
CA LEU A 330 2.99 -11.52 -25.36
C LEU A 330 2.41 -10.18 -25.87
N PHE A 331 3.22 -9.11 -25.90
CA PHE A 331 2.77 -7.83 -26.48
C PHE A 331 2.52 -7.92 -27.98
N ALA A 332 3.32 -8.68 -28.73
CA ALA A 332 3.13 -8.88 -30.17
C ALA A 332 1.82 -9.62 -30.46
N ASN A 333 1.47 -10.62 -29.65
CA ASN A 333 0.19 -11.34 -29.75
C ASN A 333 -1.00 -10.41 -29.48
N ARG A 334 -0.90 -9.47 -28.52
CA ARG A 334 -1.93 -8.44 -28.31
C ARG A 334 -2.08 -7.51 -29.52
N VAL A 335 -0.98 -7.12 -30.16
CA VAL A 335 -1.03 -6.32 -31.40
C VAL A 335 -1.68 -7.12 -32.54
N LYS A 336 -1.37 -8.41 -32.66
CA LYS A 336 -1.90 -9.32 -33.70
C LYS A 336 -3.36 -9.67 -33.51
N ALA A 337 -3.84 -9.81 -32.26
CA ALA A 337 -5.23 -10.12 -31.94
C ALA A 337 -6.21 -9.07 -32.49
N GLY A 338 -5.72 -7.90 -32.88
CA GLY A 338 -6.49 -6.86 -33.53
C GLY A 338 -7.45 -6.16 -32.58
N LYS A 339 -8.07 -5.08 -33.06
CA LYS A 339 -9.08 -4.36 -32.29
C LYS A 339 -10.25 -5.34 -32.05
N PRO A 340 -10.63 -5.66 -30.79
CA PRO A 340 -11.84 -6.41 -30.55
C PRO A 340 -13.03 -5.66 -31.19
N ASN A 341 -13.94 -6.38 -31.84
CA ASN A 341 -15.08 -5.86 -32.63
C ASN A 341 -16.15 -5.10 -31.79
N PHE A 342 -15.86 -4.78 -30.53
CA PHE A 342 -16.71 -3.94 -29.70
C PHE A 342 -16.51 -2.47 -30.07
N LYS A 343 -17.59 -1.66 -29.99
CA LYS A 343 -17.55 -0.20 -30.20
C LYS A 343 -16.31 0.36 -29.50
N GLN A 344 -15.37 0.87 -30.30
CA GLN A 344 -14.03 1.24 -29.84
C GLN A 344 -14.13 2.27 -28.71
N SER A 345 -13.79 1.86 -27.49
CA SER A 345 -13.46 2.81 -26.43
C SER A 345 -12.08 3.39 -26.74
N GLU A 346 -11.84 4.67 -26.42
CA GLU A 346 -10.50 5.29 -26.52
C GLU A 346 -9.42 4.47 -25.80
N GLU A 347 -9.83 3.75 -24.74
CA GLU A 347 -8.99 2.87 -23.95
C GLU A 347 -8.42 1.69 -24.75
N THR A 348 -9.22 1.10 -25.66
CA THR A 348 -8.77 0.01 -26.53
C THR A 348 -7.69 0.49 -27.50
N GLU A 349 -7.83 1.69 -28.06
CA GLU A 349 -6.83 2.28 -28.96
C GLU A 349 -5.53 2.65 -28.21
N ARG A 350 -5.65 3.22 -27.00
CA ARG A 350 -4.50 3.51 -26.13
C ARG A 350 -3.74 2.24 -25.78
N SER A 351 -4.44 1.15 -25.45
CA SER A 351 -3.84 -0.15 -25.14
C SER A 351 -3.05 -0.74 -26.32
N HIS A 352 -3.59 -0.70 -27.54
CA HIS A 352 -2.87 -1.16 -28.73
C HIS A 352 -1.62 -0.32 -29.04
N LYS A 353 -1.74 1.01 -28.96
CA LYS A 353 -0.58 1.91 -29.16
C LYS A 353 0.51 1.65 -28.12
N TYR A 354 0.12 1.41 -26.87
CA TYR A 354 1.02 1.04 -25.79
C TYR A 354 1.73 -0.30 -26.10
N ALA A 355 0.99 -1.34 -26.45
CA ALA A 355 1.57 -2.65 -26.78
C ALA A 355 2.59 -2.56 -27.95
N ALA A 356 2.26 -1.82 -29.01
CA ALA A 356 3.17 -1.60 -30.13
C ALA A 356 4.42 -0.77 -29.76
N SER A 357 4.27 0.21 -28.85
CA SER A 357 5.40 0.93 -28.25
C SER A 357 6.30 -0.02 -27.47
N MET A 358 5.70 -0.92 -26.69
CA MET A 358 6.43 -1.87 -25.87
C MET A 358 7.24 -2.89 -26.67
N VAL A 359 6.66 -3.46 -27.73
CA VAL A 359 7.42 -4.35 -28.65
C VAL A 359 8.67 -3.66 -29.20
N ARG A 360 8.58 -2.36 -29.54
CA ARG A 360 9.74 -1.58 -30.02
C ARG A 360 10.79 -1.36 -28.93
N LYS A 361 10.38 -0.99 -27.71
CA LYS A 361 11.30 -0.83 -26.56
C LYS A 361 12.02 -2.15 -26.24
N LEU A 362 11.28 -3.26 -26.20
CA LEU A 362 11.82 -4.60 -25.90
C LEU A 362 12.87 -5.04 -26.93
N ASN A 363 12.58 -4.89 -28.23
CA ASN A 363 13.53 -5.18 -29.29
C ASN A 363 14.81 -4.34 -29.17
N LEU A 364 14.70 -3.07 -28.77
CA LEU A 364 15.86 -2.22 -28.54
C LEU A 364 16.71 -2.72 -27.37
N TRP A 365 16.09 -3.08 -26.25
CA TRP A 365 16.82 -3.60 -25.10
C TRP A 365 17.51 -4.93 -25.40
N ILE A 366 16.82 -5.88 -26.03
CA ILE A 366 17.39 -7.16 -26.46
C ILE A 366 18.66 -6.92 -27.30
N ARG A 367 18.57 -6.09 -28.35
CA ARG A 367 19.72 -5.75 -29.20
C ARG A 367 20.87 -5.08 -28.45
N LYS A 368 20.58 -4.27 -27.44
CA LYS A 368 21.62 -3.64 -26.61
C LYS A 368 22.33 -4.68 -25.76
N ILE A 369 21.58 -5.59 -25.13
CA ILE A 369 22.13 -6.68 -24.31
C ILE A 369 22.97 -7.63 -25.16
N GLU A 370 22.52 -7.99 -26.37
CA GLU A 370 23.28 -8.81 -27.32
C GLU A 370 24.62 -8.17 -27.74
N LYS A 371 24.70 -6.84 -27.72
CA LYS A 371 25.94 -6.07 -27.97
C LYS A 371 26.81 -5.92 -26.72
N GLY A 372 26.49 -6.59 -25.62
CA GLY A 372 27.18 -6.49 -24.34
C GLY A 372 26.88 -5.19 -23.57
N GLN A 373 25.85 -4.43 -23.94
CA GLN A 373 25.44 -3.23 -23.22
C GLN A 373 24.45 -3.58 -22.11
N THR A 374 24.43 -2.79 -21.03
CA THR A 374 23.46 -2.91 -19.93
C THR A 374 22.42 -1.78 -20.02
N PRO A 375 21.36 -1.93 -20.84
CA PRO A 375 20.32 -0.91 -20.91
C PRO A 375 19.60 -0.79 -19.57
N ARG A 376 19.23 0.42 -19.19
CA ARG A 376 18.23 0.63 -18.14
C ARG A 376 16.87 0.14 -18.64
N ILE A 377 16.37 -0.95 -18.08
CA ILE A 377 15.04 -1.49 -18.40
C ILE A 377 14.02 -0.71 -17.57
N SER A 378 13.06 -0.07 -18.23
CA SER A 378 11.96 0.67 -17.57
C SER A 378 10.72 0.70 -18.45
N TRP A 379 9.56 0.38 -17.87
CA TRP A 379 8.28 0.38 -18.59
C TRP A 379 7.70 1.78 -18.80
N SER A 380 8.10 2.76 -17.96
CA SER A 380 7.71 4.17 -18.04
C SER A 380 8.03 4.83 -19.38
#